data_AF-A0A225UML2-F1
#
_entry.id   AF-A0A225UML2-F1
#
_cell.length_a   1.000
_cell.length_b   1.000
_cell.length_c   1.000
_cell.angle_alpha   90.00
_cell.angle_beta   90.00
_cell.angle_gamma   90.00
#
_symmetry.space_group_name_H-M   'P 1'
#
loop_
_entity.id
_entity.type
_entity.pdbx_description
1 polymer ?
#
loop_
_entity_poly.entity_id
_entity_poly.type
_entity_poly.pdbx_seq_one_letter_code
_entity_poly.pdbx_strand_id
1 'polypeptide(L)'
;MADDEEKPRTDERLEQQEVSRLIREALTGRWFPPVAQYPEATRGDGLLSSPFSWPVVVWVPECENRLQKPYCLKTGRSCSPRLKEYRQRAVKDVDTKYNLLYIKCQCTGDSKGCFSTVNATFVQRDARLLIHFPFIMTKKSGLSKDLMELVHDRMTSPHGISSAVPNIRRRHEKRYYKLLCLFANVVRHRRLTNPLYLPPTPPSVGQYMYLQKPLGTEILTAAWLRSTSIYNRLCEQVMSRTKVKKVLRGDHSVWPGGTGNRESMTDAKMLLFLQNEIDPIVGRRLTRSDNHSKTRELLEHTKGALQRSAGPVQRFTEKVKG
;
A
#
# COMPACT_ATOMS: atom_id res chain seq x y z
N MET A 1 -6.41 -20.49 7.04
CA MET A 1 -7.62 -20.25 6.22
C MET A 1 -7.20 -20.25 4.78
N ALA A 2 -7.96 -20.95 3.94
CA ALA A 2 -7.57 -21.37 2.59
C ALA A 2 -7.10 -20.20 1.72
N ASP A 3 -5.85 -20.32 1.25
CA ASP A 3 -5.19 -19.46 0.27
C ASP A 3 -5.80 -19.75 -1.13
N ASP A 4 -7.06 -19.36 -1.35
CA ASP A 4 -7.61 -19.30 -2.72
C ASP A 4 -7.22 -17.95 -3.34
N GLU A 5 -5.91 -17.77 -3.56
CA GLU A 5 -5.35 -16.61 -4.25
C GLU A 5 -4.99 -16.96 -5.68
N GLU A 6 -5.84 -16.49 -6.59
CA GLU A 6 -5.75 -16.59 -8.04
C GLU A 6 -4.33 -16.24 -8.54
N LYS A 7 -3.69 -17.18 -9.26
CA LYS A 7 -2.45 -16.93 -10.00
C LYS A 7 -2.67 -15.72 -10.91
N PRO A 8 -1.81 -14.69 -10.91
CA PRO A 8 -1.97 -13.56 -11.83
C PRO A 8 -1.96 -14.08 -13.26
N ARG A 9 -2.97 -13.71 -14.04
CA ARG A 9 -3.15 -14.15 -15.43
C ARG A 9 -2.04 -13.60 -16.30
N THR A 10 -1.74 -14.30 -17.39
CA THR A 10 -0.75 -13.90 -18.40
C THR A 10 -1.00 -12.48 -18.90
N ASP A 11 -2.26 -12.08 -19.07
CA ASP A 11 -2.66 -10.77 -19.60
C ASP A 11 -2.40 -9.59 -18.64
N GLU A 12 -2.15 -9.86 -17.36
CA GLU A 12 -1.85 -8.83 -16.36
C GLU A 12 -0.35 -8.48 -16.31
N ARG A 13 0.50 -9.31 -16.92
CA ARG A 13 1.95 -9.21 -16.85
C ARG A 13 2.50 -8.66 -18.16
N LEU A 14 3.45 -7.74 -18.06
CA LEU A 14 4.20 -7.31 -19.21
C LEU A 14 5.10 -8.43 -19.71
N GLU A 15 5.31 -8.50 -21.02
CA GLU A 15 6.27 -9.41 -21.61
C GLU A 15 7.68 -9.16 -21.05
N GLN A 16 8.47 -10.21 -20.88
CA GLN A 16 9.77 -10.09 -20.22
C GLN A 16 10.73 -9.19 -21.00
N GLN A 17 10.60 -9.15 -22.33
CA GLN A 17 11.34 -8.24 -23.19
C GLN A 17 10.99 -6.77 -22.88
N GLU A 18 9.71 -6.48 -22.72
CA GLU A 18 9.22 -5.13 -22.40
C GLU A 18 9.64 -4.69 -20.99
N VAL A 19 9.56 -5.59 -20.01
CA VAL A 19 10.09 -5.35 -18.66
C VAL A 19 11.57 -4.99 -18.71
N SER A 20 12.34 -5.73 -19.52
CA SER A 20 13.79 -5.49 -19.66
C SER A 20 14.08 -4.16 -20.36
N ARG A 21 13.29 -3.80 -21.38
CA ARG A 21 13.40 -2.52 -22.11
C ARG A 21 13.17 -1.34 -21.17
N LEU A 22 12.02 -1.31 -20.50
CA LEU A 22 11.62 -0.22 -19.60
C LEU A 22 12.59 -0.04 -18.43
N ILE A 23 13.10 -1.13 -17.86
CA ILE A 23 14.10 -1.03 -16.78
C ILE A 23 15.42 -0.45 -17.30
N ARG A 24 15.89 -0.85 -18.49
CA ARG A 24 17.12 -0.30 -19.08
C ARG A 24 16.97 1.19 -19.41
N GLU A 25 15.83 1.58 -19.96
CA GLU A 25 15.52 2.99 -20.21
C GLU A 25 15.52 3.80 -18.93
N ALA A 26 14.93 3.27 -17.85
CA ALA A 26 14.96 3.92 -16.54
C ALA A 26 16.37 4.05 -15.94
N LEU A 27 17.23 3.04 -16.16
CA LEU A 27 18.63 3.08 -15.72
C LEU A 27 19.43 4.14 -16.49
N THR A 28 19.32 4.15 -17.83
CA THR A 28 20.02 5.12 -18.69
C THR A 28 19.51 6.53 -18.48
N GLY A 29 18.19 6.70 -18.41
CA GLY A 29 17.50 7.99 -18.23
C GLY A 29 17.47 8.48 -16.79
N ARG A 30 18.05 7.73 -15.83
CA ARG A 30 18.08 8.06 -14.40
C ARG A 30 16.72 8.44 -13.83
N TRP A 31 15.75 7.56 -14.00
CA TRP A 31 14.38 7.77 -13.51
C TRP A 31 14.28 7.56 -11.99
N PHE A 32 14.81 8.51 -11.24
CA PHE A 32 14.64 8.59 -9.80
C PHE A 32 14.38 10.06 -9.41
N PRO A 33 13.37 10.36 -8.58
CA PRO A 33 12.40 9.45 -7.94
C PRO A 33 11.48 8.69 -8.92
N PRO A 34 10.89 7.55 -8.51
CA PRO A 34 9.98 6.79 -9.37
C PRO A 34 8.67 7.57 -9.61
N VAL A 35 8.19 7.57 -10.85
CA VAL A 35 6.91 8.16 -11.24
C VAL A 35 6.06 7.12 -11.96
N ALA A 36 4.75 7.14 -11.71
CA ALA A 36 3.81 6.27 -12.42
C ALA A 36 3.62 6.72 -13.87
N GLN A 37 3.85 5.81 -14.79
CA GLN A 37 3.69 6.00 -16.23
C GLN A 37 2.31 5.50 -16.64
N TYR A 38 1.41 6.47 -16.77
CA TYR A 38 0.05 6.23 -17.22
C TYR A 38 0.01 6.07 -18.74
N PRO A 39 -0.56 4.97 -19.28
CA PRO A 39 -0.61 4.75 -20.72
C PRO A 39 -1.35 5.86 -21.47
N GLU A 40 -2.32 6.50 -20.83
CA GLU A 40 -3.06 7.64 -21.37
C GLU A 40 -2.26 8.96 -21.44
N ALA A 41 -1.12 9.05 -20.74
CA ALA A 41 -0.25 10.23 -20.76
C ALA A 41 0.73 10.22 -21.94
N THR A 42 0.97 9.05 -22.54
CA THR A 42 1.87 8.91 -23.70
C THR A 42 1.25 9.57 -24.92
N ARG A 43 1.87 10.65 -25.41
CA ARG A 43 1.46 11.33 -26.64
C ARG A 43 2.02 10.59 -27.86
N GLY A 44 1.16 10.14 -28.78
CA GLY A 44 1.57 9.53 -30.05
C GLY A 44 0.52 8.58 -30.64
N ASP A 45 0.86 7.97 -31.78
CA ASP A 45 0.02 7.00 -32.51
C ASP A 45 0.02 5.59 -31.90
N GLY A 46 -0.05 5.52 -30.57
CA GLY A 46 -0.21 4.25 -29.85
C GLY A 46 -1.49 3.52 -30.24
N LEU A 47 -1.55 2.23 -29.88
CA LEU A 47 -2.78 1.44 -30.00
C LEU A 47 -3.89 2.08 -29.18
N LEU A 48 -5.09 2.21 -29.75
CA LEU A 48 -6.22 2.81 -29.03
C LEU A 48 -6.65 2.03 -27.78
N SER A 49 -6.26 0.75 -27.68
CA SER A 49 -6.49 -0.08 -26.50
C SER A 49 -5.47 0.16 -25.37
N SER A 50 -4.31 0.76 -25.65
CA SER A 50 -3.24 0.99 -24.66
C SER A 50 -3.68 1.76 -23.41
N PRO A 51 -4.53 2.80 -23.48
CA PRO A 51 -5.01 3.53 -22.31
C PRO A 51 -5.69 2.66 -21.24
N PHE A 52 -6.23 1.50 -21.61
CA PHE A 52 -6.90 0.58 -20.68
C PHE A 52 -5.94 -0.39 -19.97
N SER A 53 -4.66 -0.40 -20.33
CA SER A 53 -3.64 -1.22 -19.67
C SER A 53 -3.22 -0.65 -18.31
N TRP A 54 -2.54 -1.46 -17.50
CA TRP A 54 -2.10 -1.04 -16.18
C TRP A 54 -0.91 -0.08 -16.28
N PRO A 55 -0.90 1.02 -15.52
CA PRO A 55 0.26 1.90 -15.49
C PRO A 55 1.49 1.21 -14.92
N VAL A 56 2.65 1.70 -15.32
CA VAL A 56 3.94 1.11 -14.95
C VAL A 56 4.66 2.00 -13.96
N VAL A 57 5.28 1.40 -12.94
CA VAL A 57 6.21 2.09 -12.05
C VAL A 57 7.55 1.36 -12.09
N VAL A 58 8.62 2.05 -12.47
CA VAL A 58 9.95 1.47 -12.52
C VAL A 58 10.74 1.86 -11.27
N TRP A 59 11.16 0.86 -10.48
CA TRP A 59 11.95 1.02 -9.27
C TRP A 59 13.38 0.51 -9.46
N VAL A 60 14.25 1.43 -9.85
CA VAL A 60 15.69 1.19 -10.04
C VAL A 60 16.53 2.30 -9.39
N PRO A 61 16.58 2.36 -8.05
CA PRO A 61 17.38 3.38 -7.36
C PRO A 61 18.89 3.30 -7.68
N GLU A 62 19.35 2.21 -8.26
CA GLU A 62 20.71 2.05 -8.78
C GLU A 62 21.07 3.06 -9.86
N CYS A 63 20.10 3.63 -10.58
CA CYS A 63 20.38 4.62 -11.64
C CYS A 63 21.08 5.88 -11.12
N GLU A 64 20.90 6.20 -9.82
CA GLU A 64 21.57 7.30 -9.13
C GLU A 64 23.03 6.98 -8.76
N ASN A 65 23.41 5.69 -8.71
CA ASN A 65 24.78 5.32 -8.43
C ASN A 65 25.66 5.64 -9.66
N ARG A 66 26.83 6.27 -9.44
CA ARG A 66 27.81 6.57 -10.50
C ARG A 66 28.18 5.34 -11.33
N LEU A 67 28.27 4.18 -10.69
CA LEU A 67 28.59 2.91 -11.36
C LEU A 67 27.36 2.12 -11.83
N GLN A 68 26.14 2.63 -11.58
CA GLN A 68 24.86 1.95 -11.80
C GLN A 68 24.80 0.52 -11.25
N LYS A 69 25.54 0.27 -10.17
CA LYS A 69 25.62 -1.02 -9.49
C LYS A 69 24.83 -1.00 -8.18
N PRO A 70 24.09 -2.07 -7.85
CA PRO A 70 23.42 -2.19 -6.56
C PRO A 70 24.43 -2.29 -5.41
N TYR A 71 24.15 -1.65 -4.28
CA TYR A 71 24.94 -1.86 -3.07
C TYR A 71 24.61 -3.21 -2.42
N CYS A 72 25.62 -3.85 -1.82
CA CYS A 72 25.48 -5.08 -1.05
C CYS A 72 24.65 -4.84 0.22
N LEU A 73 23.76 -5.77 0.56
CA LEU A 73 22.97 -5.70 1.82
C LEU A 73 23.74 -6.13 3.07
N LYS A 74 24.89 -6.81 2.90
CA LYS A 74 25.72 -7.23 4.03
C LYS A 74 26.68 -6.10 4.39
N THR A 75 26.47 -5.51 5.57
CA THR A 75 27.38 -4.54 6.18
C THR A 75 28.78 -5.13 6.33
N GLY A 76 29.82 -4.34 6.01
CA GLY A 76 31.22 -4.72 6.22
C GLY A 76 31.87 -5.63 5.17
N ARG A 77 31.21 -5.93 4.03
CA ARG A 77 31.85 -6.68 2.92
C ARG A 77 31.98 -5.82 1.66
N SER A 78 33.12 -5.92 0.97
CA SER A 78 33.39 -5.37 -0.37
C SER A 78 32.70 -6.17 -1.50
N CYS A 79 31.54 -6.76 -1.20
CA CYS A 79 30.77 -7.53 -2.17
C CYS A 79 30.18 -6.58 -3.21
N SER A 80 30.31 -6.91 -4.50
CA SER A 80 29.76 -6.13 -5.61
C SER A 80 28.61 -6.92 -6.25
N PRO A 81 27.36 -6.70 -5.83
CA PRO A 81 26.24 -7.44 -6.39
C PRO A 81 26.07 -7.14 -7.88
N ARG A 82 25.69 -8.19 -8.62
CA ARG A 82 25.41 -8.12 -10.05
C ARG A 82 23.91 -8.23 -10.29
N LEU A 83 23.44 -7.62 -11.35
CA LEU A 83 22.09 -7.84 -11.86
C LEU A 83 21.94 -9.33 -12.20
N LYS A 84 20.94 -9.98 -11.60
CA LYS A 84 20.58 -11.37 -11.92
C LYS A 84 19.40 -11.41 -12.87
N GLU A 85 18.38 -10.59 -12.61
CA GLU A 85 17.12 -10.69 -13.34
C GLU A 85 16.29 -9.42 -13.22
N TYR A 86 15.59 -9.09 -14.30
CA TYR A 86 14.53 -8.09 -14.32
C TYR A 86 13.21 -8.72 -13.88
N ARG A 87 12.55 -8.11 -12.90
CA ARG A 87 11.33 -8.64 -12.28
C ARG A 87 10.21 -7.61 -12.35
N GLN A 88 8.99 -8.13 -12.27
CA GLN A 88 7.78 -7.34 -12.17
C GLN A 88 6.89 -7.87 -11.04
N ARG A 89 6.00 -7.02 -10.53
CA ARG A 89 4.97 -7.43 -9.58
C ARG A 89 3.75 -6.53 -9.71
N ALA A 90 2.56 -7.14 -9.59
CA ALA A 90 1.31 -6.40 -9.50
C ALA A 90 1.20 -5.68 -8.14
N VAL A 91 0.86 -4.40 -8.19
CA VAL A 91 0.58 -3.57 -7.02
C VAL A 91 -0.87 -3.07 -7.11
N LYS A 92 -1.59 -3.12 -5.99
CA LYS A 92 -2.95 -2.58 -5.90
C LYS A 92 -2.89 -1.14 -5.39
N ASP A 93 -3.67 -0.27 -6.02
CA ASP A 93 -3.81 1.14 -5.66
C ASP A 93 -5.28 1.54 -5.58
N VAL A 94 -5.53 2.80 -5.23
CA VAL A 94 -6.86 3.39 -5.03
C VAL A 94 -7.63 3.54 -6.34
N ASP A 95 -6.95 3.96 -7.40
CA ASP A 95 -7.59 4.29 -8.68
C ASP A 95 -7.38 3.21 -9.75
N THR A 96 -6.37 2.36 -9.59
CA THR A 96 -6.00 1.32 -10.56
C THR A 96 -5.05 0.28 -9.95
N LYS A 97 -4.50 -0.60 -10.78
CA LYS A 97 -3.41 -1.53 -10.46
C LYS A 97 -2.16 -1.12 -11.22
N TYR A 98 -0.99 -1.27 -10.62
CA TYR A 98 0.30 -0.99 -11.26
C TYR A 98 1.09 -2.25 -11.57
N ASN A 99 1.88 -2.18 -12.64
CA ASN A 99 3.03 -3.05 -12.85
C ASN A 99 4.28 -2.40 -12.25
N LEU A 100 4.72 -2.89 -11.08
CA LEU A 100 5.99 -2.49 -10.47
C LEU A 100 7.13 -3.28 -11.07
N LEU A 101 8.03 -2.61 -11.77
CA LEU A 101 9.24 -3.19 -12.36
C LEU A 101 10.44 -2.92 -11.45
N TYR A 102 11.26 -3.94 -11.22
CA TYR A 102 12.40 -3.84 -10.31
C TYR A 102 13.48 -4.87 -10.65
N ILE A 103 14.65 -4.74 -10.03
CA ILE A 103 15.77 -5.64 -10.27
C ILE A 103 15.99 -6.61 -9.11
N LYS A 104 16.36 -7.84 -9.48
CA LYS A 104 16.90 -8.85 -8.57
C LYS A 104 18.40 -8.90 -8.74
N CYS A 105 19.11 -8.77 -7.63
CA CYS A 105 20.56 -8.74 -7.56
C CYS A 105 21.09 -10.01 -6.90
N GLN A 106 22.30 -10.41 -7.28
CA GLN A 106 23.04 -11.51 -6.68
C GLN A 106 24.39 -11.01 -6.18
N CYS A 107 24.68 -11.25 -4.90
CA CYS A 107 25.99 -10.94 -4.33
C CYS A 107 27.07 -11.87 -4.91
N THR A 108 28.24 -11.30 -5.20
CA THR A 108 29.43 -12.05 -5.59
C THR A 108 30.23 -12.40 -4.33
N GLY A 109 30.60 -13.68 -4.16
CA GLY A 109 31.36 -14.19 -3.01
C GLY A 109 30.81 -15.52 -2.45
N ASP A 110 31.39 -16.02 -1.36
CA ASP A 110 31.09 -17.37 -0.80
C ASP A 110 29.62 -17.57 -0.41
N SER A 111 28.94 -16.49 -0.02
CA SER A 111 27.50 -16.51 0.16
C SER A 111 26.81 -15.97 -1.10
N LYS A 112 26.36 -16.87 -1.99
CA LYS A 112 25.56 -16.58 -3.19
C LYS A 112 24.13 -16.09 -2.87
N GLY A 113 24.00 -15.13 -1.97
CA GLY A 113 22.72 -14.53 -1.58
C GLY A 113 22.12 -13.70 -2.73
N CYS A 114 20.81 -13.85 -2.95
CA CYS A 114 20.05 -12.99 -3.85
C CYS A 114 19.15 -12.05 -3.04
N PHE A 115 18.94 -10.84 -3.54
CA PHE A 115 17.97 -9.89 -2.98
C PHE A 115 17.30 -9.09 -4.09
N SER A 116 16.16 -8.48 -3.79
CA SER A 116 15.45 -7.58 -4.70
C SER A 116 15.50 -6.16 -4.17
N THR A 117 15.47 -5.16 -5.04
CA THR A 117 15.49 -3.74 -4.65
C THR A 117 14.22 -3.27 -3.95
N VAL A 118 13.15 -4.07 -4.02
CA VAL A 118 11.89 -3.88 -3.31
C VAL A 118 11.85 -4.57 -1.94
N ASN A 119 12.92 -5.28 -1.54
CA ASN A 119 12.98 -5.92 -0.23
C ASN A 119 13.07 -4.85 0.87
N ALA A 120 12.38 -5.09 1.99
CA ALA A 120 12.37 -4.15 3.12
C ALA A 120 13.78 -3.80 3.61
N THR A 121 14.67 -4.78 3.74
CA THR A 121 16.07 -4.58 4.16
C THR A 121 16.87 -3.72 3.18
N PHE A 122 16.52 -3.74 1.90
CA PHE A 122 17.15 -2.89 0.90
C PHE A 122 16.62 -1.47 0.97
N VAL A 123 15.30 -1.30 1.02
CA VAL A 123 14.67 0.02 1.07
C VAL A 123 15.03 0.77 2.35
N GLN A 124 15.15 0.07 3.48
CA GLN A 124 15.45 0.65 4.79
C GLN A 124 16.93 1.06 4.99
N ARG A 125 17.82 0.72 4.05
CA ARG A 125 19.26 1.02 4.19
C ARG A 125 19.59 2.51 4.06
N ASP A 126 18.74 3.27 3.35
CA ASP A 126 18.91 4.69 3.07
C ASP A 126 17.55 5.36 3.22
N ALA A 127 17.48 6.39 4.05
CA ALA A 127 16.26 7.15 4.32
C ALA A 127 15.62 7.68 3.02
N ARG A 128 16.42 8.07 2.02
CA ARG A 128 15.92 8.55 0.72
C ARG A 128 15.14 7.47 -0.01
N LEU A 129 15.62 6.23 0.02
CA LEU A 129 14.91 5.10 -0.60
C LEU A 129 13.59 4.83 0.12
N LEU A 130 13.58 4.91 1.45
CA LEU A 130 12.37 4.72 2.24
C LEU A 130 11.30 5.79 1.97
N ILE A 131 11.73 7.05 1.82
CA ILE A 131 10.86 8.19 1.50
C ILE A 131 10.25 8.00 0.11
N HIS A 132 11.08 7.72 -0.90
CA HIS A 132 10.63 7.65 -2.29
C HIS A 132 9.98 6.33 -2.70
N PHE A 133 10.13 5.24 -1.93
CA PHE A 133 9.47 3.98 -2.25
C PHE A 133 7.97 4.07 -1.94
N PRO A 134 7.07 4.00 -2.95
CA PRO A 134 5.66 4.34 -2.75
C PRO A 134 4.78 3.13 -2.33
N PHE A 135 5.39 1.99 -2.04
CA PHE A 135 4.68 0.72 -1.87
C PHE A 135 4.99 0.02 -0.55
N ILE A 136 4.03 -0.79 -0.09
CA ILE A 136 4.17 -1.78 0.97
C ILE A 136 4.13 -3.15 0.32
N MET A 137 5.23 -3.90 0.40
CA MET A 137 5.40 -5.17 -0.30
C MET A 137 4.95 -6.35 0.55
N THR A 138 4.22 -7.27 -0.06
CA THR A 138 3.89 -8.59 0.51
C THR A 138 4.72 -9.68 -0.16
N LYS A 139 4.50 -10.96 0.15
CA LYS A 139 5.20 -12.06 -0.54
C LYS A 139 4.81 -12.15 -2.02
N LYS A 140 3.52 -11.97 -2.34
CA LYS A 140 2.95 -12.20 -3.68
C LYS A 140 2.61 -10.91 -4.44
N SER A 141 2.33 -9.81 -3.74
CA SER A 141 1.85 -8.54 -4.33
C SER A 141 2.47 -7.31 -3.66
N GLY A 142 2.01 -6.12 -4.02
CA GLY A 142 2.25 -4.89 -3.25
C GLY A 142 0.96 -4.08 -3.10
N LEU A 143 0.97 -3.15 -2.16
CA LEU A 143 -0.09 -2.18 -1.91
C LEU A 143 0.54 -0.78 -1.99
N SER A 144 -0.13 0.19 -2.61
CA SER A 144 0.31 1.58 -2.52
C SER A 144 0.17 2.14 -1.10
N LYS A 145 1.03 3.09 -0.75
CA LYS A 145 0.88 3.87 0.48
C LYS A 145 -0.45 4.61 0.47
N ASP A 146 -0.85 5.21 -0.64
CA ASP A 146 -2.13 5.90 -0.83
C ASP A 146 -3.34 4.97 -0.57
N LEU A 147 -3.28 3.71 -1.03
CA LEU A 147 -4.30 2.72 -0.71
C LEU A 147 -4.34 2.42 0.78
N MET A 148 -3.19 2.28 1.41
CA MET A 148 -3.11 2.03 2.84
C MET A 148 -3.54 3.23 3.68
N GLU A 149 -3.34 4.45 3.21
CA GLU A 149 -3.86 5.69 3.81
C GLU A 149 -5.38 5.74 3.70
N LEU A 150 -5.96 5.46 2.52
CA LEU A 150 -7.41 5.36 2.37
C LEU A 150 -7.99 4.28 3.28
N VAL A 151 -7.37 3.10 3.33
CA VAL A 151 -7.79 2.02 4.23
C VAL A 151 -7.69 2.47 5.69
N HIS A 152 -6.64 3.20 6.04
CA HIS A 152 -6.47 3.75 7.38
C HIS A 152 -7.60 4.70 7.77
N ASP A 153 -7.90 5.68 6.93
CA ASP A 153 -8.97 6.65 7.16
C ASP A 153 -10.32 5.97 7.31
N ARG A 154 -10.59 4.97 6.45
CA ARG A 154 -11.86 4.22 6.46
C ARG A 154 -11.99 3.34 7.68
N MET A 155 -10.93 2.65 8.06
CA MET A 155 -10.87 1.94 9.33
C MET A 155 -11.27 2.90 10.44
N THR A 156 -10.58 4.04 10.60
CA THR A 156 -10.82 4.98 11.71
C THR A 156 -12.15 5.73 11.66
N SER A 157 -12.96 5.56 10.60
CA SER A 157 -14.26 6.21 10.46
C SER A 157 -15.39 5.43 11.14
N PRO A 158 -16.53 6.07 11.49
CA PRO A 158 -17.70 5.38 12.05
C PRO A 158 -18.27 4.28 11.17
N HIS A 159 -18.05 4.35 9.84
CA HIS A 159 -18.53 3.37 8.87
C HIS A 159 -17.57 2.19 8.67
N GLY A 160 -16.38 2.24 9.27
CA GLY A 160 -15.36 1.21 9.13
C GLY A 160 -14.95 0.92 7.68
N ILE A 161 -14.31 -0.23 7.50
CA ILE A 161 -13.71 -0.66 6.23
C ILE A 161 -14.73 -1.13 5.18
N SER A 162 -15.96 -1.44 5.58
CA SER A 162 -17.02 -1.88 4.66
C SER A 162 -17.31 -0.84 3.56
N SER A 163 -17.08 0.44 3.86
CA SER A 163 -17.21 1.55 2.92
C SER A 163 -16.01 1.72 1.97
N ALA A 164 -14.86 1.12 2.26
CA ALA A 164 -13.64 1.29 1.47
C ALA A 164 -13.71 0.57 0.12
N VAL A 165 -14.18 -0.69 0.11
CA VAL A 165 -14.25 -1.50 -1.12
C VAL A 165 -15.20 -0.88 -2.16
N PRO A 166 -16.43 -0.44 -1.80
CA PRO A 166 -17.29 0.30 -2.73
C PRO A 166 -16.67 1.62 -3.21
N ASN A 167 -15.91 2.33 -2.36
CA ASN A 167 -15.23 3.57 -2.75
C ASN A 167 -14.17 3.30 -3.83
N ILE A 168 -13.30 2.32 -3.60
CA ILE A 168 -12.26 1.92 -4.57
C ILE A 168 -12.91 1.46 -5.89
N ARG A 169 -13.96 0.64 -5.80
CA ARG A 169 -14.71 0.19 -6.99
C ARG A 169 -15.25 1.37 -7.80
N ARG A 170 -15.87 2.36 -7.15
CA ARG A 170 -16.36 3.58 -7.81
C ARG A 170 -15.24 4.38 -8.46
N ARG A 171 -14.06 4.46 -7.83
CA ARG A 171 -12.89 5.15 -8.40
C ARG A 171 -12.35 4.44 -9.64
N HIS A 172 -12.25 3.12 -9.61
CA HIS A 172 -11.87 2.32 -10.78
C HIS A 172 -12.85 2.51 -11.94
N GLU A 173 -14.15 2.50 -11.66
CA GLU A 173 -15.20 2.74 -12.65
C GLU A 173 -15.15 4.18 -13.20
N LYS A 174 -14.94 5.19 -12.35
CA LYS A 174 -14.74 6.58 -12.78
C LYS A 174 -13.53 6.71 -13.70
N ARG A 175 -12.43 6.02 -13.39
CA ARG A 175 -11.24 5.97 -14.25
C ARG A 175 -11.56 5.34 -15.61
N TYR A 176 -12.31 4.24 -15.65
CA TYR A 176 -12.76 3.63 -16.90
C TYR A 176 -13.49 4.63 -17.80
N TYR A 177 -14.48 5.36 -17.28
CA TYR A 177 -15.21 6.34 -18.08
C TYR A 177 -14.32 7.49 -18.56
N LYS A 178 -13.35 7.93 -17.75
CA LYS A 178 -12.35 8.91 -18.19
C LYS A 178 -11.53 8.38 -19.38
N LEU A 179 -11.07 7.13 -19.32
CA LEU A 179 -10.33 6.50 -20.41
C LEU A 179 -11.19 6.32 -21.66
N LEU A 180 -12.48 5.97 -21.48
CA LEU A 180 -13.44 5.86 -22.58
C LEU A 180 -13.68 7.21 -23.28
N CYS A 181 -13.72 8.31 -22.53
CA CYS A 181 -13.79 9.65 -23.12
C CYS A 181 -12.54 9.98 -23.95
N LEU A 182 -11.34 9.64 -23.45
CA LEU A 182 -10.10 9.83 -24.20
C LEU A 182 -10.09 8.98 -25.48
N PHE A 183 -10.48 7.72 -25.38
CA PHE A 183 -10.66 6.82 -26.52
C PHE A 183 -11.59 7.44 -27.57
N ALA A 184 -12.78 7.87 -27.16
CA ALA A 184 -13.77 8.48 -28.06
C ALA A 184 -13.23 9.74 -28.74
N ASN A 185 -12.46 10.56 -28.01
CA ASN A 185 -11.86 11.77 -28.56
C ASN A 185 -10.82 11.43 -29.66
N VAL A 186 -9.93 10.45 -29.42
CA VAL A 186 -8.95 10.05 -30.43
C VAL A 186 -9.63 9.43 -31.65
N VAL A 187 -10.68 8.62 -31.46
CA VAL A 187 -11.47 8.07 -32.58
C VAL A 187 -12.10 9.19 -33.40
N ARG A 188 -12.67 10.21 -32.75
CA ARG A 188 -13.26 11.37 -33.43
C ARG A 188 -12.20 12.08 -34.27
N HIS A 189 -11.02 12.37 -33.71
CA HIS A 189 -9.94 13.01 -34.46
C HIS A 189 -9.47 12.17 -35.64
N ARG A 190 -9.28 10.86 -35.47
CA ARG A 190 -8.88 9.96 -36.57
C ARG A 190 -9.93 9.87 -37.67
N ARG A 191 -11.22 9.95 -37.34
CA ARG A 191 -12.31 10.01 -38.33
C ARG A 191 -12.38 11.32 -39.11
N LEU A 192 -11.96 12.44 -38.51
CA LEU A 192 -11.85 13.71 -39.23
C LEU A 192 -10.76 13.64 -40.32
N THR A 193 -9.64 12.98 -40.03
CA THR A 193 -8.56 12.78 -41.02
C THR A 193 -8.86 11.65 -42.01
N ASN A 194 -9.52 10.58 -41.56
CA ASN A 194 -9.91 9.44 -42.37
C ASN A 194 -11.36 9.01 -42.03
N PRO A 195 -12.36 9.43 -42.84
CA PRO A 195 -13.76 9.09 -42.60
C PRO A 195 -14.06 7.59 -42.54
N LEU A 196 -13.24 6.76 -43.20
CA LEU A 196 -13.35 5.31 -43.21
C LEU A 196 -12.62 4.64 -42.04
N TYR A 197 -12.12 5.40 -41.07
CA TYR A 197 -11.44 4.85 -39.91
C TYR A 197 -12.35 3.97 -39.05
N LEU A 198 -12.00 2.69 -38.97
CA LEU A 198 -12.65 1.69 -38.13
C LEU A 198 -11.86 1.52 -36.82
N PRO A 199 -12.35 2.07 -35.69
CA PRO A 199 -11.68 1.90 -34.40
C PRO A 199 -11.87 0.46 -33.88
N PRO A 200 -10.93 -0.06 -33.07
CA PRO A 200 -11.15 -1.31 -32.35
C PRO A 200 -12.26 -1.12 -31.31
N THR A 201 -12.90 -2.20 -30.88
CA THR A 201 -13.89 -2.13 -29.79
C THR A 201 -13.17 -1.92 -28.45
N PRO A 202 -13.47 -0.87 -27.67
CA PRO A 202 -12.91 -0.71 -26.34
C PRO A 202 -13.44 -1.82 -25.41
N PRO A 203 -12.70 -2.20 -24.36
CA PRO A 203 -13.20 -3.15 -23.37
C PRO A 203 -14.48 -2.62 -22.73
N SER A 204 -15.42 -3.51 -22.40
CA SER A 204 -16.61 -3.11 -21.65
C SER A 204 -16.25 -2.75 -20.19
N VAL A 205 -17.13 -2.00 -19.52
CA VAL A 205 -16.96 -1.69 -18.09
C VAL A 205 -16.85 -2.98 -17.26
N GLY A 206 -17.59 -4.03 -17.62
CA GLY A 206 -17.51 -5.34 -16.95
C GLY A 206 -16.14 -5.99 -17.11
N GLN A 207 -15.59 -6.00 -18.34
CA GLN A 207 -14.26 -6.54 -18.61
C GLN A 207 -13.16 -5.75 -17.89
N TYR A 208 -13.23 -4.42 -17.92
CA TYR A 208 -12.28 -3.57 -17.23
C TYR A 208 -12.35 -3.75 -15.70
N MET A 209 -13.55 -3.75 -15.13
CA MET A 209 -13.75 -3.90 -13.69
C MET A 209 -13.37 -5.28 -13.17
N TYR A 210 -13.49 -6.31 -14.02
CA TYR A 210 -12.97 -7.64 -13.71
C TYR A 210 -11.45 -7.62 -13.51
N LEU A 211 -10.71 -7.03 -14.46
CA LEU A 211 -9.26 -6.85 -14.36
C LEU A 211 -8.85 -5.88 -13.24
N GLN A 212 -9.70 -4.94 -12.88
CA GLN A 212 -9.46 -3.97 -11.81
C GLN A 212 -10.13 -4.35 -10.48
N LYS A 213 -10.47 -5.63 -10.27
CA LYS A 213 -11.16 -6.06 -9.04
C LYS A 213 -10.40 -5.58 -7.79
N PRO A 214 -11.06 -4.81 -6.90
CA PRO A 214 -10.44 -4.35 -5.66
C PRO A 214 -10.23 -5.51 -4.69
N LEU A 215 -9.34 -5.32 -3.73
CA LEU A 215 -9.17 -6.28 -2.65
C LEU A 215 -10.40 -6.32 -1.76
N GLY A 216 -10.72 -7.51 -1.26
CA GLY A 216 -11.81 -7.70 -0.30
C GLY A 216 -11.51 -7.06 1.06
N THR A 217 -12.56 -6.79 1.82
CA THR A 217 -12.51 -6.20 3.16
C THR A 217 -11.58 -6.95 4.11
N GLU A 218 -11.60 -8.28 4.06
CA GLU A 218 -10.77 -9.14 4.91
C GLU A 218 -9.27 -8.93 4.62
N ILE A 219 -8.89 -8.93 3.34
CA ILE A 219 -7.50 -8.73 2.91
C ILE A 219 -7.02 -7.33 3.29
N LEU A 220 -7.84 -6.30 3.06
CA LEU A 220 -7.51 -4.93 3.43
C LEU A 220 -7.35 -4.78 4.96
N THR A 221 -8.22 -5.42 5.74
CA THR A 221 -8.14 -5.42 7.21
C THR A 221 -6.87 -6.12 7.69
N ALA A 222 -6.55 -7.29 7.13
CA ALA A 222 -5.34 -8.04 7.48
C ALA A 222 -4.06 -7.27 7.12
N ALA A 223 -4.03 -6.64 5.93
CA ALA A 223 -2.93 -5.78 5.50
C ALA A 223 -2.77 -4.58 6.41
N TRP A 224 -3.88 -3.93 6.78
CA TRP A 224 -3.88 -2.81 7.72
C TRP A 224 -3.35 -3.22 9.09
N LEU A 225 -3.89 -4.28 9.70
CA LEU A 225 -3.42 -4.79 11.00
C LEU A 225 -1.92 -5.11 10.99
N ARG A 226 -1.42 -5.67 9.90
CA ARG A 226 0.01 -5.95 9.74
C ARG A 226 0.82 -4.67 9.65
N SER A 227 0.38 -3.69 8.86
CA SER A 227 1.06 -2.40 8.72
C SER A 227 1.06 -1.60 10.03
N THR A 228 -0.06 -1.61 10.76
CA THR A 228 -0.23 -0.90 12.03
C THR A 228 0.48 -1.58 13.20
N SER A 229 0.83 -2.87 13.10
CA SER A 229 1.60 -3.56 14.14
C SER A 229 2.96 -2.91 14.43
N ILE A 230 3.63 -2.33 13.42
CA ILE A 230 4.89 -1.61 13.59
C ILE A 230 4.65 -0.30 14.34
N TYR A 231 3.60 0.44 13.94
CA TYR A 231 3.19 1.65 14.64
C TYR A 231 2.81 1.35 16.09
N ASN A 232 2.18 0.22 16.39
CA ASN A 232 1.85 -0.16 17.76
C ASN A 232 3.11 -0.29 18.64
N ARG A 233 4.19 -0.91 18.13
CA ARG A 233 5.47 -1.01 18.88
C ARG A 233 6.15 0.34 19.06
N LEU A 234 6.13 1.19 18.04
CA LEU A 234 6.65 2.55 18.15
C LEU A 234 5.83 3.37 19.15
N CYS A 235 4.50 3.30 19.06
CA CYS A 235 3.60 3.90 20.03
C CYS A 235 3.91 3.38 21.43
N GLU A 236 4.10 2.08 21.65
CA GLU A 236 4.49 1.52 22.96
C GLU A 236 5.80 2.11 23.50
N GLN A 237 6.80 2.28 22.63
CA GLN A 237 8.08 2.88 23.01
C GLN A 237 7.96 4.39 23.28
N VAL A 238 7.17 5.11 22.49
CA VAL A 238 6.88 6.53 22.73
C VAL A 238 6.10 6.67 24.03
N MET A 239 5.07 5.85 24.24
CA MET A 239 4.25 5.84 25.45
C MET A 239 5.07 5.50 26.70
N SER A 240 6.01 4.55 26.65
CA SER A 240 6.86 4.22 27.80
C SER A 240 7.88 5.30 28.13
N ARG A 241 8.17 6.20 27.19
CA ARG A 241 9.15 7.30 27.32
C ARG A 241 8.51 8.68 27.47
N THR A 242 7.20 8.79 27.32
CA THR A 242 6.46 10.05 27.39
C THR A 242 5.58 10.05 28.63
N LYS A 243 5.58 11.14 29.40
CA LYS A 243 4.66 11.25 30.54
C LYS A 243 3.21 11.24 30.05
N VAL A 244 2.44 10.25 30.50
CA VAL A 244 1.03 10.07 30.16
C VAL A 244 0.18 10.62 31.29
N LYS A 245 -0.69 11.57 30.97
CA LYS A 245 -1.61 12.21 31.92
C LYS A 245 -2.95 11.48 31.99
N LYS A 246 -3.43 10.93 30.87
CA LYS A 246 -4.75 10.27 30.78
C LYS A 246 -4.75 9.09 29.80
N VAL A 247 -5.58 8.09 30.10
CA VAL A 247 -5.94 6.99 29.20
C VAL A 247 -7.43 7.10 28.91
N LEU A 248 -7.77 7.24 27.64
CA LEU A 248 -9.15 7.37 27.16
C LEU A 248 -9.57 6.10 26.42
N ARG A 249 -10.78 5.63 26.72
CA ARG A 249 -11.43 4.50 26.04
C ARG A 249 -12.52 5.00 25.12
N GLY A 250 -12.41 4.68 23.82
CA GLY A 250 -13.46 4.95 22.84
C GLY A 250 -14.38 3.74 22.64
N ASP A 251 -15.57 3.77 23.25
CA ASP A 251 -16.53 2.64 23.23
C ASP A 251 -17.31 2.47 21.93
N HIS A 252 -17.41 3.52 21.12
CA HIS A 252 -18.28 3.54 19.94
C HIS A 252 -17.69 2.86 18.70
N SER A 253 -16.55 2.21 18.85
CA SER A 253 -15.95 1.40 17.79
C SER A 253 -15.86 -0.03 18.27
N VAL A 254 -17.01 -0.72 18.31
CA VAL A 254 -17.00 -2.20 18.26
C VAL A 254 -16.44 -2.52 16.89
N TRP A 255 -15.15 -2.85 16.84
CA TRP A 255 -14.51 -3.32 15.63
C TRP A 255 -14.84 -4.81 15.52
N PRO A 256 -15.77 -5.21 14.63
CA PRO A 256 -15.85 -6.61 14.28
C PRO A 256 -14.49 -7.02 13.70
N GLY A 257 -14.09 -8.27 13.89
CA GLY A 257 -12.86 -8.88 13.41
C GLY A 257 -12.68 -8.89 11.88
N GLY A 258 -13.13 -7.86 11.16
CA GLY A 258 -13.03 -7.68 9.72
C GLY A 258 -14.28 -8.12 8.96
N THR A 259 -15.31 -8.65 9.65
CA THR A 259 -16.46 -9.32 9.02
C THR A 259 -17.67 -8.41 8.80
N GLY A 260 -17.76 -7.25 9.48
CA GLY A 260 -18.90 -6.34 9.37
C GLY A 260 -20.18 -6.80 10.09
N ASN A 261 -20.15 -7.93 10.81
CA ASN A 261 -21.26 -8.41 11.63
C ASN A 261 -21.13 -7.92 13.08
N ARG A 262 -22.26 -7.80 13.81
CA ARG A 262 -22.25 -7.48 15.24
C ARG A 262 -21.57 -8.62 16.01
N GLU A 263 -20.36 -8.40 16.50
CA GLU A 263 -19.65 -9.36 17.35
C GLU A 263 -20.06 -9.19 18.83
N SER A 264 -20.00 -10.30 19.58
CA SER A 264 -20.18 -10.30 21.04
C SER A 264 -19.19 -9.33 21.71
N MET A 265 -19.62 -8.65 22.77
CA MET A 265 -18.77 -7.74 23.57
C MET A 265 -17.49 -8.39 24.12
N THR A 266 -17.43 -9.73 24.16
CA THR A 266 -16.24 -10.51 24.53
C THR A 266 -15.14 -10.49 23.47
N ASP A 267 -15.51 -10.34 22.20
CA ASP A 267 -14.60 -10.39 21.05
C ASP A 267 -14.33 -9.01 20.43
N ALA A 268 -15.18 -8.03 20.76
CA ALA A 268 -15.04 -6.65 20.37
C ALA A 268 -13.65 -6.10 20.74
N LYS A 269 -12.94 -5.59 19.73
CA LYS A 269 -11.73 -4.79 19.97
C LYS A 269 -12.15 -3.35 20.23
N MET A 270 -11.55 -2.70 21.23
CA MET A 270 -11.74 -1.29 21.60
C MET A 270 -10.50 -0.50 21.18
N LEU A 271 -10.68 0.78 20.87
CA LEU A 271 -9.58 1.69 20.60
C LEU A 271 -9.23 2.46 21.87
N LEU A 272 -8.02 2.24 22.38
CA LEU A 272 -7.44 3.02 23.47
C LEU A 272 -6.65 4.19 22.90
N PHE A 273 -6.85 5.36 23.48
CA PHE A 273 -6.07 6.56 23.21
C PHE A 273 -5.29 6.94 24.46
N LEU A 274 -4.02 7.29 24.30
CA LEU A 274 -3.20 7.84 25.37
C LEU A 274 -2.89 9.29 25.07
N GLN A 275 -3.11 10.15 26.07
CA GLN A 275 -3.00 11.59 25.96
C GLN A 275 -1.84 12.07 26.85
N ASN A 276 -0.96 12.91 26.28
CA ASN A 276 0.16 13.49 27.03
C ASN A 276 -0.28 14.73 27.82
N GLU A 277 0.69 15.41 28.45
CA GLU A 277 0.46 16.51 29.38
C GLU A 277 -0.16 17.76 28.73
N ILE A 278 0.02 17.94 27.42
CA ILE A 278 -0.46 19.08 26.63
C ILE A 278 -1.75 18.79 25.84
N ASP A 279 -2.36 17.61 26.05
CA ASP A 279 -3.62 17.15 25.46
C ASP A 279 -3.62 16.56 24.01
N PRO A 280 -2.49 16.43 23.26
CA PRO A 280 -2.38 15.53 22.11
C PRO A 280 -2.47 14.03 22.41
N ILE A 281 -3.04 13.30 21.45
CA ILE A 281 -2.99 11.83 21.41
C ILE A 281 -1.57 11.40 21.03
N VAL A 282 -0.87 10.75 21.96
CA VAL A 282 0.50 10.23 21.78
C VAL A 282 0.55 8.76 21.42
N GLY A 283 -0.57 8.06 21.54
CA GLY A 283 -0.66 6.65 21.17
C GLY A 283 -2.10 6.21 20.97
N ARG A 284 -2.29 5.26 20.05
CA ARG A 284 -3.57 4.59 19.81
C ARG A 284 -3.36 3.09 19.66
N ARG A 285 -4.23 2.27 20.25
CA ARG A 285 -4.13 0.81 20.14
C ARG A 285 -5.49 0.12 20.17
N LEU A 286 -5.66 -0.85 19.29
CA LEU A 286 -6.75 -1.81 19.37
C LEU A 286 -6.45 -2.86 20.44
N THR A 287 -7.24 -2.87 21.52
CA THR A 287 -7.19 -3.87 22.58
C THR A 287 -8.50 -4.62 22.65
N ARG A 288 -8.56 -5.73 23.40
CA ARG A 288 -9.86 -6.33 23.77
C ARG A 288 -10.41 -5.62 25.00
N SER A 289 -11.50 -6.10 25.60
CA SER A 289 -12.13 -5.49 26.78
C SER A 289 -11.13 -5.09 27.88
N ASP A 290 -11.52 -4.17 28.76
CA ASP A 290 -10.65 -3.62 29.82
C ASP A 290 -10.04 -4.72 30.70
N ASN A 291 -10.79 -5.81 30.88
CA ASN A 291 -10.40 -6.93 31.73
C ASN A 291 -9.57 -7.98 31.00
N HIS A 292 -9.31 -7.81 29.70
CA HIS A 292 -8.55 -8.76 28.92
C HIS A 292 -7.05 -8.64 29.23
N SER A 293 -6.35 -9.78 29.32
CA SER A 293 -4.90 -9.86 29.59
C SER A 293 -4.06 -8.91 28.73
N LYS A 294 -4.30 -8.86 27.41
CA LYS A 294 -3.68 -7.91 26.47
C LYS A 294 -3.81 -6.43 26.86
N THR A 295 -4.95 -6.03 27.43
CA THR A 295 -5.19 -4.65 27.87
C THR A 295 -4.43 -4.38 29.16
N ARG A 296 -4.45 -5.34 30.10
CA ARG A 296 -3.67 -5.27 31.34
C ARG A 296 -2.17 -5.20 31.09
N GLU A 297 -1.65 -6.04 30.19
CA GLU A 297 -0.24 -6.08 29.81
C GLU A 297 0.24 -4.73 29.22
N LEU A 298 -0.59 -4.09 28.39
CA LEU A 298 -0.30 -2.75 27.87
C LEU A 298 -0.27 -1.68 28.98
N LEU A 299 -1.22 -1.72 29.90
CA LEU A 299 -1.29 -0.76 31.01
C LEU A 299 -0.10 -0.95 31.97
N GLU A 300 0.28 -2.19 32.26
CA GLU A 300 1.47 -2.48 33.05
C GLU A 300 2.75 -2.00 32.35
N HIS A 301 2.88 -2.20 31.04
CA HIS A 301 4.02 -1.68 30.26
C HIS A 301 4.11 -0.13 30.27
N THR A 302 2.98 0.57 30.45
CA THR A 302 2.92 2.04 30.47
C THR A 302 2.86 2.64 31.88
N LYS A 303 2.83 1.80 32.92
CA LYS A 303 2.67 2.18 34.34
C LYS A 303 3.73 3.13 34.86
N GLY A 304 4.98 2.99 34.43
CA GLY A 304 6.07 3.89 34.81
C GLY A 304 5.96 5.29 34.20
N ALA A 305 5.18 5.43 33.13
CA ALA A 305 4.95 6.69 32.42
C ALA A 305 3.63 7.38 32.82
N LEU A 306 2.70 6.63 33.43
CA LEU A 306 1.44 7.13 33.95
C LEU A 306 1.67 7.96 35.21
N GLN A 307 1.22 9.22 35.19
CA GLN A 307 1.22 10.05 36.41
C GLN A 307 0.35 9.40 37.48
N ARG A 308 0.74 9.49 38.75
CA ARG A 308 -0.01 8.91 39.90
C ARG A 308 -1.46 9.40 40.00
N SER A 309 -1.80 10.51 39.33
CA SER A 309 -3.15 11.09 39.24
C SER A 309 -3.95 10.66 37.99
N ALA A 310 -3.37 9.87 37.09
CA ALA A 310 -4.10 9.26 35.98
C ALA A 310 -5.03 8.18 36.57
N GLY A 311 -6.26 8.57 36.88
CA GLY A 311 -7.31 7.67 37.36
C GLY A 311 -7.63 6.54 36.36
N PRO A 312 -8.57 5.64 36.72
CA PRO A 312 -8.94 4.49 35.87
C PRO A 312 -9.31 4.95 34.45
N VAL A 313 -9.08 4.08 33.47
CA VAL A 313 -9.39 4.28 32.04
C VAL A 313 -10.71 5.04 31.90
N GLN A 314 -10.63 6.31 31.48
CA GLN A 314 -11.81 7.16 31.37
C GLN A 314 -12.57 6.79 30.10
N ARG A 315 -13.85 6.43 30.25
CA ARG A 315 -14.74 6.20 29.11
C ARG A 315 -15.03 7.54 28.44
N PHE A 316 -14.76 7.60 27.14
CA PHE A 316 -15.15 8.70 26.28
C PHE A 316 -16.47 8.31 25.60
N THR A 317 -17.58 8.89 26.07
CA THR A 317 -18.90 8.76 25.44
C THR A 317 -19.33 10.11 24.87
N GLU A 318 -18.64 10.61 23.85
CA GLU A 318 -19.25 11.65 23.02
C GLU A 318 -20.15 10.97 21.99
N LYS A 319 -21.46 11.16 22.15
CA LYS A 319 -22.37 11.19 21.00
C LYS A 319 -21.92 12.36 20.14
N VAL A 320 -21.19 12.08 19.05
CA VAL A 320 -21.02 13.05 17.98
C VAL A 320 -22.42 13.33 17.42
N LYS A 321 -23.03 14.41 17.88
CA LYS A 321 -24.24 14.98 17.28
C LYS A 321 -23.79 15.86 16.12
N GLY A 322 -24.28 15.55 14.92
CA GLY A 322 -24.27 16.41 13.73
C GLY A 322 -23.19 16.04 12.74
#